data_AF-A0A841Q117-F1
#
_entry.id   AF-A0A841Q117-F1
#
_cell.length_a   1.000
_cell.length_b   1.000
_cell.length_c   1.000
_cell.angle_alpha   90.00
_cell.angle_beta   90.00
_cell.angle_gamma   90.00
#
_symmetry.space_group_name_H-M   'P 1'
#
loop_
_entity.id
_entity.type
_entity.pdbx_description
1 polymer ?
#
loop_
_entity_poly.entity_id
_entity_poly.type
_entity_poly.pdbx_seq_one_letter_code
_entity_poly.pdbx_strand_id
1 'polypeptide(L)' 'MYTLKILLNWILGLIVTAIIMASLSDEKVDWELVVTLSIAGFIGVFISSVIKKALRKEED' A
#
# COMPACT_ATOMS: atom_id res chain seq x y z
N MET A 1 -9.13 -16.53 9.86
CA MET A 1 -9.73 -15.21 10.21
C MET A 1 -8.80 -14.01 10.01
N TYR A 2 -7.46 -14.16 10.09
CA TYR A 2 -6.52 -13.03 9.89
C TYR A 2 -6.39 -12.56 8.43
N THR A 3 -6.37 -13.49 7.47
CA THR A 3 -6.23 -13.20 6.03
C THR A 3 -7.36 -12.29 5.51
N LEU A 4 -8.58 -12.50 6.00
CA LEU A 4 -9.75 -11.71 5.60
C LEU A 4 -9.63 -10.26 6.06
N LYS A 5 -9.18 -10.02 7.30
CA LYS A 5 -8.94 -8.66 7.83
C LYS A 5 -7.86 -7.92 7.06
N ILE A 6 -6.79 -8.62 6.68
CA ILE A 6 -5.68 -8.03 5.91
C ILE A 6 -6.18 -7.61 4.52
N LEU A 7 -6.92 -8.48 3.83
CA LEU A 7 -7.55 -8.17 2.55
C LEU A 7 -8.50 -6.97 2.64
N LEU A 8 -9.31 -6.91 3.69
CA LEU A 8 -10.27 -5.83 3.89
C LEU A 8 -9.56 -4.48 4.11
N ASN A 9 -8.50 -4.46 4.93
CA ASN A 9 -7.67 -3.27 5.11
C ASN A 9 -6.98 -2.85 3.80
N TRP A 10 -6.58 -3.82 2.99
CA TRP A 10 -5.96 -3.58 1.68
C TRP A 10 -6.94 -2.93 0.69
N ILE A 11 -8.16 -3.47 0.61
CA ILE A 11 -9.24 -2.90 -0.21
C ILE A 11 -9.61 -1.50 0.27
N LEU A 12 -9.68 -1.29 1.59
CA LEU A 12 -9.95 0.03 2.16
C LEU A 12 -8.88 1.05 1.77
N GLY A 13 -7.60 0.65 1.81
CA GLY A 13 -6.49 1.49 1.38
C GLY A 13 -6.60 1.90 -0.10
N LEU A 14 -6.93 0.95 -0.98
CA LEU A 14 -7.16 1.23 -2.40
C LEU A 14 -8.30 2.22 -2.63
N ILE A 15 -9.42 2.06 -1.92
CA ILE A 15 -10.58 2.96 -2.03
C ILE A 15 -10.19 4.38 -1.59
N VAL A 16 -9.49 4.52 -0.46
CA VAL A 16 -9.05 5.83 0.04
C VAL A 16 -8.09 6.50 -0.94
N THR A 17 -7.12 5.77 -1.48
CA THR A 17 -6.18 6.31 -2.49
C THR A 17 -6.89 6.76 -3.76
N ALA A 18 -7.87 5.98 -4.24
CA ALA A 18 -8.67 6.34 -5.41
C ALA A 18 -9.51 7.61 -5.15
N ILE A 19 -10.12 7.74 -3.96
CA ILE A 19 -10.87 8.95 -3.57
C ILE A 19 -9.96 10.17 -3.50
N ILE A 20 -8.77 10.04 -2.91
CA ILE A 20 -7.80 11.13 -2.82
C ILE A 20 -7.37 11.58 -4.22
N MET A 21 -7.05 10.65 -5.12
CA MET A 21 -6.72 10.98 -6.51
C MET A 21 -7.87 11.63 -7.25
N ALA A 22 -9.09 11.12 -7.10
CA ALA A 22 -10.29 11.70 -7.68
C ALA A 22 -10.58 13.11 -7.14
N SER A 23 -10.19 13.39 -5.89
CA SER A 23 -10.36 14.71 -5.29
C SER A 23 -9.27 15.70 -5.71
N LEU A 24 -8.07 15.19 -6.03
CA LEU A 24 -6.93 16.00 -6.45
C LEU A 24 -6.88 16.21 -7.97
N SER A 25 -7.50 15.32 -8.74
CA SER A 25 -7.53 15.36 -10.20
C SER A 25 -8.96 15.65 -10.63
N ASP A 26 -9.20 16.79 -11.27
CA ASP A 26 -10.46 17.13 -11.96
C ASP A 26 -10.72 16.22 -13.20
N GLU A 27 -9.84 15.25 -13.42
CA GLU A 27 -9.80 14.37 -14.59
C GLU A 27 -10.14 12.92 -14.19
N LYS A 28 -10.44 12.07 -15.18
CA LYS A 28 -10.78 10.65 -14.95
C LYS A 28 -9.65 9.97 -14.18
N VAL A 29 -10.01 9.36 -13.05
CA VAL A 29 -9.09 8.57 -12.21
C VAL A 29 -8.33 7.58 -13.09
N ASP A 30 -7.01 7.75 -13.15
CA ASP A 30 -6.13 6.84 -13.86
C ASP A 30 -5.94 5.57 -13.02
N TRP A 31 -6.69 4.52 -13.39
CA TRP A 31 -6.64 3.23 -12.73
C TRP A 31 -5.28 2.54 -12.87
N GLU A 32 -4.52 2.84 -13.93
CA GLU A 32 -3.17 2.31 -14.12
C GLU A 32 -2.20 2.89 -13.08
N LEU A 33 -2.32 4.20 -12.83
CA LEU A 33 -1.58 4.89 -11.77
C LEU A 33 -1.94 4.35 -10.37
N VAL A 34 -3.23 4.13 -10.10
CA VAL A 34 -3.71 3.58 -8.81
C VAL A 34 -3.12 2.19 -8.56
N VAL A 35 -3.16 1.31 -9.56
CA VAL A 35 -2.60 -0.04 -9.45
C VAL A 35 -1.09 0.01 -9.25
N THR A 36 -0.39 0.88 -9.99
CA THR A 36 1.06 1.05 -9.88
C THR A 36 1.46 1.54 -8.49
N LEU A 37 0.76 2.54 -7.95
CA LEU A 37 1.01 3.04 -6.60
C LEU A 37 0.69 2.02 -5.51
N SER A 38 -0.32 1.18 -5.74
CA SER A 38 -0.64 0.07 -4.84
C SER A 38 0.49 -0.95 -4.77
N ILE A 39 1.01 -1.38 -5.93
CA ILE A 39 2.15 -2.31 -6.01
C ILE A 39 3.41 -1.67 -5.39
N ALA A 40 3.69 -0.41 -5.73
CA ALA A 40 4.82 0.32 -5.16
C ALA A 40 4.72 0.43 -3.62
N GLY A 41 3.51 0.68 -3.09
CA GLY A 41 3.24 0.70 -1.66
C GLY A 41 3.50 -0.66 -1.00
N PHE A 42 3.07 -1.76 -1.64
CA PHE A 42 3.33 -3.11 -1.11
C PHE A 42 4.82 -3.45 -1.09
N ILE A 43 5.54 -3.10 -2.17
CA ILE A 43 7.00 -3.28 -2.25
C ILE A 43 7.69 -2.44 -1.16
N GLY A 44 7.28 -1.18 -0.96
CA GLY A 44 7.82 -0.31 0.09
C GLY A 44 7.65 -0.90 1.50
N VAL A 45 6.47 -1.45 1.80
CA VAL A 45 6.22 -2.13 3.08
C VAL A 45 7.06 -3.39 3.22
N PHE A 46 7.21 -4.18 2.15
CA PHE A 46 8.04 -5.37 2.15
C PHE A 46 9.51 -5.04 2.44
N ILE A 47 10.07 -4.06 1.72
CA ILE A 47 11.45 -3.58 1.92
C ILE A 47 11.64 -3.06 3.35
N SER A 48 10.72 -2.22 3.85
CA SER A 48 10.77 -1.71 5.22
C SER A 48 10.76 -2.83 6.27
N SER A 49 9.94 -3.86 6.06
CA SER A 49 9.89 -5.03 6.94
C SER A 49 11.20 -5.82 6.92
N VAL A 50 11.79 -6.03 5.74
CA VAL A 50 13.08 -6.70 5.57
C VAL A 50 14.20 -5.90 6.25
N ILE A 51 14.27 -4.60 6.02
CA ILE A 51 15.26 -3.70 6.65
C ILE A 51 15.11 -3.74 8.18
N LYS A 52 13.89 -3.60 8.70
CA LYS A 52 13.62 -3.64 10.15
C LYS A 52 14.04 -4.98 10.76
N LYS A 53 13.84 -6.08 10.04
CA LYS A 53 14.25 -7.42 10.49
C LYS A 53 15.77 -7.62 10.43
N ALA A 54 16.44 -7.01 9.45
CA ALA A 54 17.89 -7.02 9.35
C ALA A 54 18.54 -6.19 10.48
N LEU A 55 18.04 -4.98 10.72
CA LEU A 55 18.53 -4.10 11.79
C LEU A 55 18.33 -4.70 13.19
N ARG A 56 17.18 -5.32 13.45
CA ARG A 56 16.94 -6.03 14.73
C ARG A 56 17.87 -7.23 14.95
N LYS A 57 18.50 -7.74 13.91
CA LYS A 57 19.41 -8.89 13.98
C LYS A 57 20.83 -8.48 14.37
N GLU A 58 21.15 -7.18 14.33
CA GLU A 58 22.44 -6.63 14.78
C GLU A 58 22.39 -6.15 16.24
N GLU A 59 21.22 -6.12 16.87
CA GLU A 59 21.02 -5.76 18.28
C GLU A 59 21.11 -6.95 19.26
N ASP A 60 21.21 -8.20 18.76
CA ASP A 60 21.47 -9.44 19.54
C ASP A 60 22.92 -9.93 19.31
#